data_AF-A0A7J9XJD4-F1
#
_entry.id   AF-A0A7J9XJD4-F1
#
_cell.length_a   1.000
_cell.length_b   1.000
_cell.length_c   1.000
_cell.angle_alpha   90.00
_cell.angle_beta   90.00
_cell.angle_gamma   90.00
#
_symmetry.space_group_name_H-M   'P 1'
#
loop_
_entity.id
_entity.type
_entity.pdbx_description
1 polymer ?
#
loop_
_entity_poly.entity_id
_entity_poly.type
_entity_poly.pdbx_seq_one_letter_code
_entity_poly.pdbx_strand_id
1 'polypeptide(L)'
;MSWSGWLRANSEHYLLVDAHERLAHRHGASSPRPPRGPKEIFWLRVFAPVYHALPWSVRHRVLKAMPGSHRKTWAPPPRRRGPAV
;
A
#
# COMPACT_ATOMS: atom_id res chain seq x y z
N MET A 1 5.20 17.86 0.36
CA MET A 1 4.68 16.57 -0.14
C MET A 1 4.12 16.81 -1.54
N SER A 2 4.56 16.08 -2.57
CA SER A 2 3.99 16.22 -3.91
C SER A 2 2.59 15.61 -3.98
N TRP A 3 1.75 16.07 -4.91
CA TRP A 3 0.43 15.47 -5.17
C TRP A 3 0.50 13.95 -5.43
N SER A 4 1.53 13.52 -6.17
CA SER A 4 1.82 12.10 -6.41
C SER A 4 2.15 11.32 -5.12
N GLY A 5 2.86 11.95 -4.18
CA GLY A 5 3.17 11.36 -2.88
C GLY A 5 1.94 11.24 -1.99
N TRP A 6 1.06 12.25 -2.00
CA TRP A 6 -0.23 12.19 -1.30
C TRP A 6 -1.13 11.08 -1.87
N LEU A 7 -1.22 10.99 -3.21
CA LEU A 7 -2.03 9.98 -3.89
C LEU A 7 -1.52 8.57 -3.56
N ARG A 8 -0.19 8.37 -3.61
CA ARG A 8 0.45 7.11 -3.25
C ARG A 8 0.16 6.72 -1.80
N ALA A 9 0.36 7.63 -0.85
CA ALA A 9 0.17 7.33 0.58
C ALA A 9 -1.29 6.94 0.90
N ASN A 10 -2.27 7.63 0.30
CA ASN A 10 -3.68 7.24 0.46
C ASN A 10 -3.95 5.88 -0.21
N SER A 11 -3.45 5.67 -1.43
CA SER A 11 -3.63 4.40 -2.16
C SER A 11 -3.07 3.21 -1.36
N GLU A 12 -1.83 3.33 -0.86
CA GLU A 12 -1.19 2.29 -0.04
C GLU A 12 -1.99 2.00 1.22
N HIS A 13 -2.44 3.04 1.93
CA HIS A 13 -3.22 2.88 3.15
C HIS A 13 -4.52 2.09 2.90
N TYR A 14 -5.33 2.49 1.93
CA TYR A 14 -6.62 1.85 1.69
C TYR A 14 -6.52 0.48 1.03
N LEU A 15 -5.50 0.24 0.19
CA LEU A 15 -5.22 -1.10 -0.33
C LEU A 15 -4.80 -2.07 0.77
N LEU A 16 -4.05 -1.60 1.78
CA LEU A 16 -3.70 -2.41 2.95
C LEU A 16 -4.91 -2.72 3.82
N VAL A 17 -5.78 -1.73 4.07
CA VAL A 17 -7.02 -1.92 4.84
C VAL A 17 -7.92 -2.96 4.17
N ASP A 18 -8.14 -2.82 2.87
CA ASP A 18 -8.92 -3.78 2.09
C ASP A 18 -8.27 -5.18 2.06
N ALA A 19 -6.95 -5.29 1.94
CA ALA A 19 -6.24 -6.57 2.02
C ALA A 19 -6.40 -7.23 3.40
N HIS A 20 -6.29 -6.45 4.48
CA HIS A 20 -6.54 -6.93 5.84
C HIS A 20 -7.99 -7.39 6.03
N GLU A 21 -8.97 -6.66 5.49
CA GLU A 21 -10.38 -7.05 5.54
C GLU A 21 -10.62 -8.39 4.82
N ARG A 22 -10.07 -8.57 3.61
CA ARG A 22 -10.14 -9.87 2.89
C ARG A 22 -9.49 -11.01 3.66
N LEU A 23 -8.33 -10.76 4.28
CA LEU A 23 -7.63 -11.76 5.08
C LEU A 23 -8.42 -12.10 6.35
N ALA A 24 -8.96 -11.09 7.03
CA ALA A 24 -9.81 -11.27 8.21
C ALA A 24 -11.04 -12.12 7.88
N HIS A 25 -11.73 -11.82 6.77
CA HIS A 25 -12.84 -12.63 6.28
C HIS A 25 -12.43 -14.08 5.95
N ARG A 26 -11.26 -14.28 5.35
CA ARG A 26 -10.78 -15.62 4.98
C ARG A 26 -10.33 -16.46 6.18
N HIS A 27 -9.76 -15.83 7.20
CA HIS A 27 -9.16 -16.49 8.35
C HIS A 27 -9.98 -16.38 9.64
N GLY A 28 -11.17 -15.77 9.59
CA GLY A 28 -12.03 -15.56 10.77
C GLY A 28 -11.41 -14.64 11.82
N ALA A 29 -10.45 -13.79 11.43
CA ALA A 29 -9.79 -12.85 12.34
C ALA A 29 -10.60 -11.56 12.48
N SER A 30 -10.28 -10.74 13.49
CA SER A 30 -10.92 -9.43 13.68
C SER A 30 -10.71 -8.55 12.45
N SER A 31 -11.82 -8.16 11.82
CA SER A 31 -11.81 -7.26 10.67
C SER A 31 -11.35 -5.85 11.07
N PRO A 32 -10.66 -5.12 10.19
CA PRO A 32 -10.36 -3.70 10.39
C PRO A 32 -11.62 -2.88 10.67
N ARG A 33 -11.45 -1.72 11.32
CA ARG A 33 -12.56 -0.81 11.65
C ARG A 33 -13.36 -0.45 10.37
N PRO A 34 -14.70 -0.46 10.41
CA PRO A 34 -15.51 -0.02 9.28
C PRO A 34 -15.25 1.47 8.94
N PRO A 35 -15.30 1.84 7.65
CA PRO A 35 -15.04 3.20 7.20
C PRO A 35 -16.08 4.19 7.75
N ARG A 36 -15.62 5.32 8.27
CA ARG A 36 -16.42 6.37 8.92
C ARG A 36 -16.54 7.67 8.12
N GLY A 37 -16.32 7.65 6.80
CA GLY A 37 -16.52 8.85 6.00
C GLY A 37 -16.59 8.65 4.49
N PRO A 38 -17.09 9.67 3.76
CA PRO A 38 -17.25 9.62 2.30
C PRO A 38 -15.92 9.41 1.58
N LYS A 39 -14.81 9.96 2.11
CA LYS A 39 -13.47 9.71 1.59
C LYS A 39 -13.09 8.23 1.69
N GLU A 40 -13.23 7.62 2.86
CA GLU A 40 -12.88 6.21 3.07
C GLU A 40 -13.76 5.29 2.23
N ILE A 41 -15.05 5.62 2.12
CA ILE A 41 -16.00 4.91 1.25
C ILE A 41 -15.54 4.97 -0.21
N PHE A 42 -15.17 6.15 -0.72
CA PHE A 42 -14.65 6.28 -2.09
C PHE A 42 -13.42 5.38 -2.30
N TRP A 43 -12.47 5.39 -1.36
CA TRP A 43 -11.25 4.61 -1.52
C TRP A 43 -11.47 3.10 -1.42
N LEU A 44 -12.28 2.63 -0.46
CA LEU A 44 -12.53 1.20 -0.26
C LEU A 44 -13.56 0.63 -1.23
N ARG A 45 -14.63 1.36 -1.57
CA ARG A 45 -15.71 0.86 -2.44
C ARG A 45 -15.57 1.21 -3.92
N VAL A 46 -14.76 2.21 -4.28
CA VAL A 46 -14.57 2.61 -5.69
C VAL A 46 -13.14 2.35 -6.12
N PHE A 47 -12.17 2.98 -5.45
CA PHE A 47 -10.77 2.91 -5.90
C PHE A 47 -10.19 1.49 -5.77
N ALA A 48 -10.32 0.84 -4.61
CA ALA A 48 -9.76 -0.49 -4.38
C ALA A 48 -10.27 -1.56 -5.37
N PRO A 49 -11.59 -1.72 -5.62
CA PRO A 49 -12.07 -2.68 -6.61
C PRO A 49 -11.66 -2.32 -8.04
N VAL A 50 -11.67 -1.03 -8.41
CA VAL A 50 -11.17 -0.60 -9.72
C VAL A 50 -9.70 -0.95 -9.87
N TYR A 51 -8.88 -0.68 -8.85
CA TYR A 51 -7.46 -1.02 -8.83
C TYR A 51 -7.21 -2.54 -8.90
N HIS A 52 -8.09 -3.34 -8.32
CA HIS A 52 -8.04 -4.81 -8.44
C HIS A 52 -8.44 -5.31 -9.83
N ALA A 53 -9.38 -4.64 -10.49
CA ALA A 53 -9.80 -4.96 -11.86
C ALA A 53 -8.81 -4.49 -12.93
N LEU A 54 -7.86 -3.62 -12.57
CA LEU A 54 -6.87 -3.09 -13.51
C LEU A 54 -5.98 -4.23 -14.08
N PRO A 55 -5.78 -4.28 -15.40
CA PRO A 55 -4.84 -5.21 -16.01
C PRO A 55 -3.42 -5.01 -15.48
N TRP A 56 -2.66 -6.11 -15.39
CA TRP A 56 -1.29 -6.10 -14.87
C TRP A 56 -0.40 -5.04 -15.51
N SER A 57 -0.52 -4.83 -16.82
CA SER A 57 0.22 -3.83 -17.59
C SER A 57 -0.02 -2.40 -17.08
N VAL A 58 -1.25 -2.05 -16.72
CA VAL A 58 -1.61 -0.74 -16.15
C VAL A 58 -1.08 -0.63 -14.72
N ARG A 59 -1.29 -1.68 -13.92
CA ARG A 59 -0.79 -1.74 -12.54
C ARG A 59 0.73 -1.57 -12.48
N HIS A 60 1.45 -2.23 -13.38
CA HIS A 60 2.90 -2.14 -13.49
C HIS A 60 3.37 -0.74 -13.89
N ARG A 61 2.70 -0.09 -14.87
CA ARG A 61 2.98 1.31 -15.22
C ARG A 61 2.76 2.25 -14.04
N VAL A 62 1.65 2.10 -13.31
CA VAL A 62 1.34 2.93 -12.13
C VAL A 62 2.40 2.72 -11.04
N LEU A 63 2.77 1.47 -10.74
CA LEU A 63 3.83 1.15 -9.77
C LEU A 63 5.19 1.74 -10.17
N LYS A 64 5.52 1.74 -11.47
CA LYS A 64 6.77 2.29 -12.00
C LYS A 64 6.77 3.83 -12.06
N ALA A 65 5.61 4.44 -12.27
CA ALA A 65 5.43 5.88 -12.30
C ALA A 65 5.40 6.49 -10.88
N MET A 66 4.91 5.75 -9.89
CA MET A 66 4.88 6.23 -8.50
C MET A 66 6.28 6.19 -7.87
N PRO A 67 6.74 7.28 -7.22
CA PRO A 67 7.98 7.25 -6.46
C PRO A 67 7.81 6.27 -5.29
N GLY A 68 8.57 5.18 -5.29
CA GLY A 68 8.49 4.11 -4.30
C GLY A 68 9.86 3.73 -3.76
N SER A 69 9.91 2.66 -2.96
CA SER A 69 11.15 2.04 -2.43
C SER A 69 12.27 1.93 -3.48
N HIS A 70 11.92 1.71 -4.76
CA HIS A 70 12.87 1.57 -5.87
C HIS A 70 13.65 2.84 -6.20
N ARG A 71 13.18 4.01 -5.72
CA ARG A 71 13.88 5.31 -5.79
C ARG A 71 14.41 5.77 -4.44
N LYS A 72 14.20 5.00 -3.37
CA LYS A 72 14.76 5.31 -2.05
C LYS A 72 16.21 4.82 -2.05
N THR A 73 17.14 5.75 -1.89
CA THR A 73 18.52 5.42 -1.54
C THR A 73 18.51 4.91 -0.10
N TRP A 74 18.63 3.59 0.07
CA TRP A 74 18.74 2.99 1.38
C TRP A 74 20.08 3.36 2.01
N ALA A 75 20.11 3.56 3.33
CA ALA A 75 21.35 3.78 4.04
C ALA A 75 22.28 2.57 3.81
N PRO A 76 23.59 2.79 3.59
CA PRO A 76 24.53 1.70 3.39
C PRO A 76 24.51 0.76 4.60
N PRO A 77 24.63 -0.56 4.38
CA PRO A 77 24.60 -1.53 5.48
C PRO A 77 25.71 -1.20 6.49
N PRO A 78 25.45 -1.37 7.80
CA PRO A 78 26.46 -1.12 8.81
C PRO A 78 27.68 -2.01 8.54
N ARG A 79 28.88 -1.44 8.67
CA ARG A 79 30.14 -2.20 8.56
C ARG A 79 30.10 -3.36 9.56
N ARG A 80 30.37 -4.58 9.07
CA ARG A 80 30.52 -5.78 9.92
C ARG A 80 31.51 -5.45 11.04
N ARG A 81 31.03 -5.32 12.27
CA ARG A 81 31.89 -5.38 13.45
C ARG A 81 32.35 -6.84 13.58
N GLY A 82 33.63 -7.03 13.89
CA GLY A 82 34.28 -8.33 13.99
C GLY A 82 33.58 -9.28 14.97
N PRO A 83 34.06 -10.53 15.08
CA PRO A 83 33.40 -11.55 15.88
C PRO A 83 33.16 -11.03 17.29
N ALA A 84 31.95 -11.26 17.80
CA ALA A 84 31.64 -11.06 19.21
C ALA A 84 32.55 -12.02 19.99
N VAL A 85 33.58 -11.48 20.63
CA VAL A 85 34.43 -12.20 21.59
C VAL A 85 33.75 -12.12 22.95
#